data_AF-A0A8H8C908-F1
#
_entry.id   AF-A0A8H8C908-F1
#
_cell.length_a   1.000
_cell.length_b   1.000
_cell.length_c   1.000
_cell.angle_alpha   90.00
_cell.angle_beta   90.00
_cell.angle_gamma   90.00
#
_symmetry.space_group_name_H-M   'P 1'
#
loop_
_entity.id
_entity.type
_entity.pdbx_description
1 polymer ?
#
loop_
_entity_poly.entity_id
_entity_poly.type
_entity_poly.pdbx_seq_one_letter_code
_entity_poly.pdbx_strand_id
1 'polypeptide(L)'
;MPSFLDLPREIRDEIYTYCLVSPSGLIATYLLPRSPTLKLSRRQTKTSTPKQNQKQKQKQKQQLHLITNPQIFTPHDPIFQTPSTFLASWKCAYLSLSLPSTCRQIYNETAGLFWRKNTFYFDGFCESGRGLGVVRTLKLMGQTASRLVECVTIRMPGLGAEYGRPEYATLRKMLNTLSSRARLGSFKRLEMEWGDEEVKELMRSASGGVGVFHYYWDMIEDLREGFEGERFERVVRLAACPVGIRDDDFSVEEEVELYGMVSACLHSVVGGKMICGGVLQWENKVMVRDMKIRM
;
A
#
# COMPACT_ATOMS: atom_id res chain seq x y z
N MET A 1 4.03 1.76 43.60
CA MET A 1 3.43 0.85 42.61
C MET A 1 4.37 0.78 41.42
N PRO A 2 4.71 -0.42 40.94
CA PRO A 2 5.55 -0.56 39.75
C PRO A 2 4.83 0.00 38.52
N SER A 3 5.55 0.79 37.72
CA SER A 3 5.13 1.34 36.44
C SER A 3 5.58 0.45 35.27
N PHE A 4 5.02 0.65 34.07
CA PHE A 4 5.48 -0.05 32.86
C PHE A 4 6.96 0.22 32.55
N LEU A 5 7.47 1.43 32.88
CA LEU A 5 8.88 1.78 32.68
C LEU A 5 9.81 1.15 33.72
N ASP A 6 9.25 0.57 34.79
CA ASP A 6 10.02 -0.14 35.82
C ASP A 6 10.34 -1.58 35.38
N LEU A 7 9.69 -2.08 34.32
CA LEU A 7 10.02 -3.37 33.71
C LEU A 7 11.43 -3.30 33.07
N PRO A 8 12.21 -4.40 33.07
CA PRO A 8 13.46 -4.48 32.31
C PRO A 8 13.25 -4.15 30.83
N ARG A 9 14.28 -3.58 30.20
CA ARG A 9 14.19 -3.08 28.82
C ARG A 9 13.81 -4.20 27.84
N GLU A 10 14.36 -5.38 28.06
CA GLU A 10 14.17 -6.58 27.26
C GLU A 10 12.68 -6.98 27.22
N ILE A 11 12.03 -6.99 28.39
CA ILE A 11 10.60 -7.29 28.51
C ILE A 11 9.76 -6.21 27.80
N ARG A 12 10.16 -4.94 27.90
CA ARG A 12 9.46 -3.87 27.17
C ARG A 12 9.60 -4.04 25.65
N ASP A 13 10.78 -4.38 25.14
CA ASP A 13 11.01 -4.57 23.70
C ASP A 13 10.21 -5.76 23.14
N GLU A 14 10.03 -6.83 23.91
CA GLU A 14 9.11 -7.92 23.54
C GLU A 14 7.67 -7.40 23.44
N ILE A 15 7.18 -6.69 24.46
CA ILE A 15 5.84 -6.10 24.46
C ILE A 15 5.65 -5.14 23.29
N TYR A 16 6.64 -4.29 23.00
CA TYR A 16 6.64 -3.39 21.86
C TYR A 16 6.53 -4.14 20.55
N THR A 17 7.28 -5.24 20.40
CA THR A 17 7.24 -6.07 19.19
C THR A 17 5.85 -6.66 19.00
N TYR A 18 5.26 -7.25 20.04
CA TYR A 18 3.90 -7.79 19.97
C TYR A 18 2.83 -6.75 19.65
N CYS A 19 3.01 -5.50 20.13
CA CYS A 19 1.99 -4.46 19.99
C CYS A 19 2.12 -3.63 18.69
N LEU A 20 3.31 -3.56 18.11
CA LEU A 20 3.64 -2.60 17.05
C LEU A 20 4.16 -3.24 15.77
N VAL A 21 4.49 -4.53 15.77
CA VAL A 21 4.98 -5.22 14.58
C VAL A 21 3.91 -6.18 14.09
N SER A 22 3.47 -5.97 12.85
CA SER A 22 2.58 -6.90 12.17
C SER A 22 3.26 -8.27 12.00
N PRO A 23 2.57 -9.39 12.28
CA PRO A 23 3.17 -10.72 12.10
C PRO A 23 3.68 -11.00 10.67
N SER A 24 2.99 -10.51 9.64
CA SER A 24 3.48 -10.60 8.25
C SER A 24 4.47 -9.50 7.87
N GLY A 25 4.67 -8.51 8.75
CA GLY A 25 5.37 -7.26 8.42
C GLY A 25 4.58 -6.32 7.50
N LEU A 26 3.36 -6.67 7.08
CA LEU A 26 2.52 -5.80 6.24
C LEU A 26 1.42 -5.14 7.07
N ILE A 27 1.19 -3.84 6.82
CA ILE A 27 0.11 -3.07 7.45
C ILE A 27 -0.65 -2.25 6.41
N ALA A 28 -1.97 -2.18 6.52
CA ALA A 28 -2.78 -1.28 5.68
C ALA A 28 -3.49 -0.23 6.54
N THR A 29 -3.62 0.97 5.99
CA THR A 29 -4.42 2.03 6.61
C THR A 29 -5.86 1.99 6.14
N TYR A 30 -6.79 2.18 7.06
CA TYR A 30 -8.21 2.33 6.73
C TYR A 30 -8.85 3.43 7.56
N LEU A 31 -9.97 3.96 7.08
CA LEU A 31 -10.80 4.91 7.82
C LEU A 31 -11.98 4.19 8.43
N LEU A 32 -12.17 4.40 9.72
CA LEU A 32 -13.44 4.09 10.36
C LEU A 32 -14.50 5.09 9.84
N PRO A 33 -15.65 4.60 9.33
CA PRO A 33 -16.82 5.41 9.12
C PRO A 33 -17.08 6.18 10.40
N ARG A 34 -17.21 7.50 10.30
CA ARG A 34 -17.61 8.30 11.45
C ARG A 34 -18.98 7.78 11.89
N SER A 35 -19.10 7.31 13.12
CA SER A 35 -20.42 7.19 13.74
C SER A 35 -21.10 8.55 13.58
N PRO A 36 -22.33 8.63 13.04
CA PRO A 36 -23.05 9.88 12.99
C PRO A 36 -23.19 10.32 14.44
N THR A 37 -22.33 11.23 14.88
CA THR A 37 -22.49 11.86 16.18
C THR A 37 -23.88 12.46 16.13
N LEU A 38 -24.78 11.94 16.96
CA LEU A 38 -26.12 12.48 17.13
C LEU A 38 -25.91 13.97 17.38
N LYS A 39 -26.09 14.78 16.33
CA LYS A 39 -26.18 16.20 16.47
C LYS A 39 -27.46 16.34 17.27
N LEU A 40 -27.33 16.42 18.59
CA LEU A 40 -28.40 16.93 19.44
C LEU A 40 -28.79 18.25 18.79
N SER A 41 -29.91 18.20 18.07
CA SER A 41 -30.57 19.34 17.48
C SER A 41 -31.02 20.17 18.66
N ARG A 42 -30.07 20.93 19.21
CA ARG A 42 -30.34 21.90 20.25
C ARG A 42 -31.11 22.98 19.51
N ARG A 43 -32.44 22.85 19.47
CA ARG A 43 -33.41 23.88 19.10
C ARG A 43 -32.94 25.17 19.80
N GLN A 44 -32.21 26.00 19.08
CA GLN A 44 -31.87 27.33 19.53
C GLN A 44 -33.12 28.16 19.33
N THR A 45 -33.86 28.34 20.43
CA THR A 45 -34.73 29.50 20.61
C THR A 45 -33.89 30.74 20.32
N LYS A 46 -34.31 31.49 19.31
CA LYS A 46 -33.75 32.78 18.93
C LYS A 46 -34.06 33.78 20.06
N THR A 47 -33.07 34.08 20.89
CA THR A 47 -33.02 35.37 21.57
C THR A 47 -31.64 35.97 21.41
N SER A 48 -31.66 37.20 20.93
CA SER A 48 -30.58 38.05 20.49
C SER A 48 -29.54 38.34 21.57
N THR A 49 -28.26 38.13 21.26
CA THR A 49 -27.16 39.01 21.68
C THR A 49 -25.88 38.67 20.88
N PRO A 50 -25.15 39.65 20.34
CA PRO A 50 -23.91 39.41 19.63
C PRO A 50 -22.76 39.48 20.63
N LYS A 51 -22.19 38.33 21.00
CA LYS A 51 -20.84 38.31 21.58
C LYS A 51 -19.98 37.28 20.86
N GLN A 52 -18.93 37.83 20.25
CA GLN A 52 -17.73 37.19 19.77
C GLN A 52 -17.32 36.08 20.73
N ASN A 53 -17.42 34.84 20.29
CA ASN A 53 -16.56 33.78 20.77
C ASN A 53 -16.39 32.81 19.63
N GLN A 54 -15.16 32.76 19.13
CA GLN A 54 -14.64 31.81 18.18
C GLN A 54 -14.95 30.39 18.70
N LYS A 55 -16.09 29.84 18.33
CA LYS A 55 -16.30 28.39 18.37
C LYS A 55 -15.38 27.82 17.31
N GLN A 56 -14.14 27.51 17.72
CA GLN A 56 -13.34 26.49 17.08
C GLN A 56 -14.23 25.25 16.97
N LYS A 57 -14.86 25.09 15.81
CA LYS A 57 -15.39 23.79 15.39
C LYS A 57 -14.16 22.87 15.43
N GLN A 58 -14.00 22.11 16.51
CA GLN A 58 -13.10 20.97 16.55
C GLN A 58 -13.50 20.09 15.37
N LYS A 59 -12.84 20.28 14.23
CA LYS A 59 -12.90 19.35 13.11
C LYS A 59 -12.39 18.05 13.71
N GLN A 60 -13.31 17.14 14.02
CA GLN A 60 -12.97 15.81 14.50
C GLN A 60 -11.98 15.21 13.50
N LYS A 61 -10.71 15.10 13.92
CA LYS A 61 -9.63 14.58 13.09
C LYS A 61 -10.03 13.17 12.69
N GLN A 62 -10.04 12.89 11.39
CA GLN A 62 -10.19 11.51 10.93
C GLN A 62 -9.00 10.72 11.48
N GLN A 63 -9.28 9.67 12.24
CA GLN A 63 -8.25 8.78 12.75
C GLN A 63 -8.02 7.67 11.72
N LEU A 64 -6.77 7.51 11.32
CA LEU A 64 -6.33 6.36 10.54
C LEU A 64 -6.15 5.18 11.50
N HIS A 65 -6.72 4.05 11.14
CA HIS A 65 -6.50 2.79 11.84
C HIS A 65 -5.61 1.89 11.00
N LEU A 66 -4.90 0.98 11.66
CA LEU A 66 -3.91 0.09 11.04
C LEU A 66 -4.35 -1.36 11.18
N ILE A 67 -4.40 -2.06 10.05
CA ILE A 67 -4.71 -3.49 9.96
C ILE A 67 -3.41 -4.26 9.79
N THR A 68 -3.23 -5.34 10.53
CA THR A 68 -2.17 -6.33 10.31
C THR A 68 -2.59 -7.35 9.27
N ASN A 69 -1.65 -7.87 8.48
CA ASN A 69 -1.91 -8.91 7.48
C ASN A 69 -3.02 -8.56 6.47
N PRO A 70 -2.93 -7.39 5.80
CA PRO A 70 -4.00 -6.89 4.95
C PRO A 70 -4.40 -7.81 3.79
N GLN A 71 -3.51 -8.71 3.37
CA GLN A 71 -3.76 -9.68 2.29
C GLN A 71 -4.84 -10.72 2.62
N ILE A 72 -5.21 -10.90 3.90
CA ILE A 72 -6.24 -11.86 4.32
C ILE A 72 -7.65 -11.32 4.03
N PHE A 73 -7.83 -9.99 3.96
CA PHE A 73 -9.14 -9.39 3.84
C PHE A 73 -9.58 -9.32 2.38
N THR A 74 -10.81 -9.74 2.14
CA THR A 74 -11.45 -9.57 0.83
C THR A 74 -12.15 -8.20 0.74
N PRO A 75 -12.47 -7.70 -0.46
CA PRO A 75 -13.11 -6.38 -0.62
C PRO A 75 -14.50 -6.29 0.03
N HIS A 76 -15.16 -7.43 0.18
CA HIS A 76 -16.47 -7.56 0.81
C HIS A 76 -16.39 -7.91 2.30
N ASP A 77 -15.17 -7.89 2.86
CA ASP A 77 -14.97 -8.25 4.25
C ASP A 77 -15.75 -7.28 5.17
N PRO A 78 -16.44 -7.80 6.19
CA PRO A 78 -17.17 -7.00 7.15
C PRO A 78 -16.35 -5.86 7.77
N ILE A 79 -15.03 -5.94 7.83
CA ILE A 79 -14.18 -4.84 8.30
C ILE A 79 -14.47 -3.49 7.60
N PHE A 80 -14.80 -3.52 6.31
CA PHE A 80 -15.03 -2.31 5.51
C PHE A 80 -16.45 -1.77 5.60
N GLN A 81 -17.41 -2.60 6.03
CA GLN A 81 -18.83 -2.25 6.14
C GLN A 81 -19.25 -2.02 7.61
N THR A 82 -18.86 -3.00 8.43
CA THR A 82 -19.00 -3.33 9.86
C THR A 82 -18.00 -2.89 10.93
N PRO A 83 -17.14 -1.88 10.79
CA PRO A 83 -15.85 -1.86 11.50
C PRO A 83 -15.93 -1.96 13.03
N SER A 84 -16.95 -1.38 13.66
CA SER A 84 -17.15 -1.47 15.11
C SER A 84 -17.42 -2.90 15.60
N THR A 85 -18.22 -3.66 14.85
CA THR A 85 -18.56 -5.05 15.19
C THR A 85 -17.36 -5.95 14.93
N PHE A 86 -16.66 -5.72 13.81
CA PHE A 86 -15.46 -6.46 13.47
C PHE A 86 -14.35 -6.28 14.52
N LEU A 87 -14.11 -5.04 14.98
CA LEU A 87 -13.10 -4.72 16.00
C LEU A 87 -13.34 -5.48 17.33
N ALA A 88 -14.59 -5.76 17.67
CA ALA A 88 -14.90 -6.54 18.87
C ALA A 88 -14.50 -8.01 18.73
N SER A 89 -14.63 -8.57 17.52
CA SER A 89 -14.36 -9.98 17.21
C SER A 89 -12.90 -10.30 16.83
N TRP A 90 -12.14 -9.35 16.29
CA TRP A 90 -10.79 -9.59 15.73
C TRP A 90 -9.73 -8.66 16.33
N LYS A 91 -9.55 -8.71 17.65
CA LYS A 91 -8.60 -7.83 18.36
C LYS A 91 -7.15 -7.97 17.88
N CYS A 92 -6.76 -9.14 17.39
CA CYS A 92 -5.41 -9.43 16.92
C CYS A 92 -5.12 -8.94 15.49
N ALA A 93 -6.11 -8.40 14.76
CA ALA A 93 -5.96 -7.96 13.38
C ALA A 93 -5.53 -6.48 13.25
N TYR A 94 -5.22 -5.80 14.35
CA TYR A 94 -5.00 -4.36 14.37
C TYR A 94 -3.79 -3.95 15.17
N LEU A 95 -3.12 -2.89 14.69
CA LEU A 95 -2.09 -2.20 15.46
C LEU A 95 -2.64 -0.89 16.03
N SER A 96 -2.39 -0.67 17.31
CA SER A 96 -2.73 0.57 18.00
C SER A 96 -1.49 1.42 18.20
N LEU A 97 -1.54 2.66 17.73
CA LEU A 97 -0.50 3.66 18.01
C LEU A 97 -0.70 4.36 19.37
N SER A 98 -1.57 3.84 20.22
CA SER A 98 -1.80 4.37 21.57
C SER A 98 -0.55 4.29 22.44
N LEU A 99 0.18 3.17 22.39
CA LEU A 99 1.39 2.97 23.20
C LEU A 99 2.49 3.99 22.89
N PRO A 100 2.91 4.21 21.62
CA PRO A 100 3.85 5.29 21.26
C PRO A 100 3.37 6.69 21.64
N SER A 101 2.05 6.91 21.81
CA SER A 101 1.50 8.22 22.15
C SER A 101 1.50 8.54 23.65
N THR A 102 1.86 7.57 24.51
CA THR A 102 1.80 7.71 25.97
C THR A 102 2.82 8.69 26.54
N CYS A 103 4.10 8.53 26.21
CA CYS A 103 5.17 9.41 26.65
C CYS A 103 6.35 9.43 25.68
N ARG A 104 7.21 10.45 25.81
CA ARG A 104 8.37 10.66 24.93
C ARG A 104 9.38 9.52 24.97
N GLN A 105 9.59 8.90 26.15
CA GLN A 105 10.50 7.78 26.28
C GLN A 105 10.00 6.60 25.44
N ILE A 106 8.77 6.13 25.67
CA ILE A 106 8.16 5.03 24.91
C ILE A 106 8.15 5.35 23.42
N TYR A 107 7.83 6.58 23.02
CA TYR A 107 7.92 6.99 21.62
C TYR A 107 9.32 6.78 21.03
N ASN A 108 10.36 7.23 21.71
CA ASN A 108 11.75 7.07 21.24
C ASN A 108 12.17 5.61 21.19
N GLU A 109 11.73 4.80 22.16
CA GLU A 109 12.03 3.35 22.20
C GLU A 109 11.32 2.59 21.06
N THR A 110 10.11 3.01 20.70
CA THR A 110 9.22 2.26 19.79
C THR A 110 9.20 2.76 18.35
N ALA A 111 9.51 4.03 18.09
CA ALA A 111 9.35 4.61 16.76
C ALA A 111 10.18 3.86 15.70
N GLY A 112 11.46 3.62 15.99
CA GLY A 112 12.33 2.87 15.09
C GLY A 112 11.84 1.45 14.82
N LEU A 113 11.28 0.79 15.84
CA LEU A 113 10.72 -0.55 15.72
C LEU A 113 9.52 -0.56 14.76
N PHE A 114 8.54 0.32 15.01
CA PHE A 114 7.32 0.38 14.20
C PHE A 114 7.63 0.70 12.73
N TRP A 115 8.39 1.75 12.44
CA TRP A 115 8.59 2.21 11.07
C TRP A 115 9.50 1.31 10.24
N ARG A 116 10.45 0.61 10.87
CA ARG A 116 11.40 -0.29 10.17
C ARG A 116 10.87 -1.69 9.97
N LYS A 117 10.04 -2.19 10.88
CA LYS A 117 9.56 -3.58 10.86
C LYS A 117 8.20 -3.74 10.17
N ASN A 118 7.54 -2.64 9.81
CA ASN A 118 6.29 -2.68 9.07
C ASN A 118 6.44 -2.02 7.69
N THR A 119 5.83 -2.65 6.71
CA THR A 119 5.70 -2.19 5.33
C THR A 119 4.26 -1.76 5.10
N PHE A 120 4.07 -0.55 4.60
CA PHE A 120 2.74 -0.04 4.28
C PHE A 120 2.25 -0.65 2.97
N TYR A 121 1.22 -1.49 3.08
CA TYR A 121 0.58 -2.17 1.96
C TYR A 121 -0.62 -1.38 1.47
N PHE A 122 -0.73 -1.23 0.16
CA PHE A 122 -1.85 -0.60 -0.52
C PHE A 122 -2.40 -1.52 -1.59
N ASP A 123 -3.72 -1.74 -1.54
CA ASP A 123 -4.45 -2.48 -2.58
C ASP A 123 -4.86 -1.52 -3.70
N GLY A 124 -3.92 -1.24 -4.60
CA GLY A 124 -3.98 -0.16 -5.57
C GLY A 124 -3.35 1.14 -5.09
N PHE A 125 -2.87 1.97 -6.02
CA PHE A 125 -2.26 3.27 -5.71
C PHE A 125 -3.27 4.43 -5.67
N CYS A 126 -4.42 4.30 -6.34
CA CYS A 126 -5.53 5.26 -6.33
C CYS A 126 -6.44 5.11 -5.11
N GLU A 127 -7.33 6.09 -4.91
CA GLU A 127 -8.51 5.89 -4.08
C GLU A 127 -9.41 4.85 -4.75
N SER A 128 -9.44 3.65 -4.17
CA SER A 128 -10.31 2.55 -4.60
C SER A 128 -11.32 2.26 -3.50
N GLY A 129 -12.37 1.49 -3.80
CA GLY A 129 -13.30 1.00 -2.76
C GLY A 129 -12.61 0.23 -1.63
N ARG A 130 -11.35 -0.18 -1.82
CA ARG A 130 -10.53 -0.95 -0.87
C ARG A 130 -9.58 -0.10 -0.03
N GLY A 131 -9.35 1.18 -0.39
CA GLY A 131 -8.35 2.00 0.31
C GLY A 131 -8.31 3.47 -0.10
N LEU A 132 -7.67 4.28 0.75
CA LEU A 132 -7.53 5.73 0.53
C LEU A 132 -6.52 6.09 -0.59
N GLY A 133 -5.84 5.12 -1.17
CA GLY A 133 -4.68 5.35 -2.03
C GLY A 133 -3.47 5.92 -1.28
N VAL A 134 -2.31 5.82 -1.91
CA VAL A 134 -1.03 6.15 -1.28
C VAL A 134 -0.94 7.64 -0.95
N VAL A 135 -1.24 8.51 -1.92
CA VAL A 135 -1.05 9.97 -1.78
C VAL A 135 -1.93 10.55 -0.67
N ARG A 136 -3.21 10.17 -0.60
CA ARG A 136 -4.12 10.69 0.43
C ARG A 136 -3.79 10.12 1.80
N THR A 137 -3.42 8.84 1.90
CA THR A 137 -2.96 8.24 3.16
C THR A 137 -1.78 9.03 3.73
N LEU A 138 -0.73 9.25 2.93
CA LEU A 138 0.45 10.00 3.37
C LEU A 138 0.11 11.45 3.75
N LYS A 139 -0.86 12.08 3.08
CA LYS A 139 -1.35 13.42 3.45
C LYS A 139 -2.09 13.40 4.80
N LEU A 140 -2.95 12.41 5.03
CA LEU A 140 -3.71 12.27 6.28
C LEU A 140 -2.81 11.94 7.48
N MET A 141 -1.73 11.19 7.28
CA MET A 141 -0.69 10.96 8.29
C MET A 141 0.03 12.25 8.71
N GLY A 142 -0.01 13.28 7.85
CA GLY A 142 0.71 14.52 8.07
C GLY A 142 2.21 14.42 7.75
N GLN A 143 2.91 15.56 7.80
CA GLN A 143 4.28 15.68 7.31
C GLN A 143 5.28 14.80 8.07
N THR A 144 5.19 14.75 9.40
CA THR A 144 6.16 14.03 10.24
C THR A 144 6.03 12.52 10.06
N ALA A 145 4.84 11.95 10.28
CA ALA A 145 4.65 10.51 10.21
C ALA A 145 4.89 9.95 8.80
N SER A 146 4.43 10.64 7.75
CA SER A 146 4.68 10.20 6.36
C SER A 146 6.17 10.20 5.96
N ARG A 147 7.03 10.97 6.64
CA ARG A 147 8.48 10.94 6.42
C ARG A 147 9.17 9.79 7.13
N LEU A 148 8.52 9.13 8.09
CA LEU A 148 9.09 8.01 8.82
C LEU A 148 8.81 6.67 8.11
N VAL A 149 7.86 6.62 7.16
CA VAL A 149 7.59 5.43 6.35
C VAL A 149 8.85 5.02 5.58
N GLU A 150 9.32 3.80 5.82
CA GLU A 150 10.53 3.28 5.16
C GLU A 150 10.21 2.42 3.93
N CYS A 151 9.17 1.57 4.02
CA CYS A 151 8.82 0.61 2.97
C CYS A 151 7.34 0.71 2.60
N VAL A 152 7.05 0.66 1.31
CA VAL A 152 5.70 0.61 0.76
C VAL A 152 5.60 -0.55 -0.23
N THR A 153 4.54 -1.35 -0.12
CA THR A 153 4.13 -2.35 -1.11
C THR A 153 2.80 -1.92 -1.72
N ILE A 154 2.70 -1.99 -3.04
CA ILE A 154 1.49 -1.64 -3.79
C ILE A 154 1.12 -2.83 -4.64
N ARG A 155 -0.08 -3.36 -4.42
CA ARG A 155 -0.71 -4.25 -5.40
C ARG A 155 -1.13 -3.41 -6.58
N MET A 156 -0.53 -3.69 -7.73
CA MET A 156 -0.76 -2.97 -8.96
C MET A 156 -2.09 -3.43 -9.54
N PRO A 157 -2.94 -2.48 -9.99
CA PRO A 157 -4.19 -2.83 -10.64
C PRO A 157 -3.92 -3.50 -11.99
N GLY A 158 -4.92 -4.23 -12.49
CA GLY A 158 -4.94 -4.69 -13.86
C GLY A 158 -5.12 -3.55 -14.88
N LEU A 159 -4.95 -3.84 -16.17
CA LEU A 159 -5.15 -2.89 -17.28
C LEU A 159 -6.62 -2.73 -17.72
N GLY A 160 -7.56 -3.27 -16.94
CA GLY A 160 -9.02 -3.34 -17.15
C GLY A 160 -9.62 -2.51 -18.28
N ALA A 161 -10.01 -3.17 -19.37
CA ALA A 161 -10.67 -2.58 -20.53
C ALA A 161 -12.09 -2.02 -20.27
N GLU A 162 -12.77 -2.44 -19.20
CA GLU A 162 -14.21 -2.17 -19.02
C GLU A 162 -14.55 -0.79 -18.43
N TYR A 163 -13.58 -0.03 -17.89
CA TYR A 163 -13.92 1.21 -17.15
C TYR A 163 -13.08 2.45 -17.48
N GLY A 164 -12.39 2.50 -18.62
CA GLY A 164 -11.92 3.76 -19.23
C GLY A 164 -11.14 4.72 -18.30
N ARG A 165 -10.50 4.20 -17.24
CA ARG A 165 -9.72 5.01 -16.30
C ARG A 165 -8.26 4.66 -16.47
N PRO A 166 -7.41 5.61 -16.93
CA PRO A 166 -5.98 5.45 -16.82
C PRO A 166 -5.61 5.67 -15.35
N GLU A 167 -5.82 4.65 -14.51
CA GLU A 167 -5.39 4.71 -13.10
C GLU A 167 -3.89 5.08 -13.06
N TYR A 168 -3.12 4.52 -13.99
CA TYR A 168 -1.71 4.78 -14.21
C TYR A 168 -1.33 6.25 -14.44
N ALA A 169 -2.24 7.10 -14.95
CA ALA A 169 -1.97 8.54 -15.06
C ALA A 169 -1.68 9.19 -13.68
N THR A 170 -2.19 8.60 -12.60
CA THR A 170 -1.93 9.08 -11.23
C THR A 170 -0.67 8.48 -10.61
N LEU A 171 -0.10 7.44 -11.23
CA LEU A 171 1.09 6.75 -10.74
C LEU A 171 2.26 7.72 -10.64
N ARG A 172 2.47 8.55 -11.67
CA ARG A 172 3.52 9.58 -11.69
C ARG A 172 3.43 10.52 -10.48
N LYS A 173 2.23 10.96 -10.13
CA LYS A 173 1.98 11.82 -8.97
C LYS A 173 2.29 11.11 -7.65
N MET A 174 1.96 9.82 -7.58
CA MET A 174 2.31 9.00 -6.43
C MET A 174 3.82 8.83 -6.31
N LEU A 175 4.51 8.46 -7.39
CA LEU A 175 5.96 8.27 -7.41
C LEU A 175 6.65 9.56 -6.96
N ASN A 176 6.33 10.71 -7.57
CA ASN A 176 6.82 12.03 -7.14
C ASN A 176 6.60 12.32 -5.64
N THR A 177 5.48 11.86 -5.09
CA THR A 177 5.21 12.00 -3.65
C THR A 177 6.18 11.14 -2.84
N LEU A 178 6.41 9.90 -3.24
CA LEU A 178 7.36 8.98 -2.61
C LEU A 178 8.82 9.45 -2.76
N SER A 179 9.23 9.95 -3.92
CA SER A 179 10.54 10.57 -4.17
C SER A 179 10.80 11.70 -3.19
N SER A 180 9.79 12.56 -2.98
CA SER A 180 9.86 13.64 -2.00
C SER A 180 10.07 13.11 -0.59
N ARG A 181 9.47 11.96 -0.23
CA ARG A 181 9.70 11.28 1.05
C ARG A 181 11.03 10.58 1.14
N ALA A 182 11.59 10.09 0.04
CA ALA A 182 12.96 9.56 0.01
C ALA A 182 13.98 10.68 0.24
N ARG A 183 13.77 11.84 -0.39
CA ARG A 183 14.68 12.99 -0.27
C ARG A 183 14.64 13.65 1.10
N LEU A 184 13.45 13.76 1.70
CA LEU A 184 13.23 14.54 2.94
C LEU A 184 12.85 13.67 4.15
N GLY A 185 12.96 12.35 4.02
CA GLY A 185 12.48 11.40 5.02
C GLY A 185 13.29 10.11 5.00
N SER A 186 12.66 9.02 5.44
CA SER A 186 13.27 7.71 5.64
C SER A 186 12.80 6.68 4.61
N PHE A 187 12.12 7.11 3.55
CA PHE A 187 11.61 6.20 2.52
C PHE A 187 12.78 5.55 1.76
N LYS A 188 12.82 4.22 1.78
CA LYS A 188 13.93 3.39 1.30
C LYS A 188 13.52 2.43 0.20
N ARG A 189 12.30 1.88 0.23
CA ARG A 189 11.88 0.82 -0.69
C ARG A 189 10.45 0.98 -1.16
N LEU A 190 10.26 0.87 -2.47
CA LEU A 190 8.97 0.65 -3.13
C LEU A 190 8.94 -0.75 -3.72
N GLU A 191 7.92 -1.51 -3.37
CA GLU A 191 7.58 -2.79 -3.95
C GLU A 191 6.26 -2.68 -4.73
N MET A 192 6.24 -3.15 -5.97
CA MET A 192 5.06 -3.20 -6.83
C MET A 192 4.77 -4.64 -7.17
N GLU A 193 3.56 -5.09 -6.88
CA GLU A 193 3.14 -6.49 -6.97
C GLU A 193 1.99 -6.65 -7.96
N TRP A 194 2.19 -7.47 -8.99
CA TRP A 194 1.13 -7.93 -9.89
C TRP A 194 0.81 -9.39 -9.55
N GLY A 195 -0.45 -9.66 -9.19
CA GLY A 195 -0.96 -11.01 -8.93
C GLY A 195 -1.24 -11.78 -10.22
N ASP A 196 -1.74 -13.00 -10.10
CA ASP A 196 -1.95 -13.90 -11.24
C ASP A 196 -2.88 -13.29 -12.30
N GLU A 197 -4.01 -12.71 -11.88
CA GLU A 197 -4.98 -12.11 -12.80
C GLU A 197 -4.44 -10.84 -13.45
N GLU A 198 -3.72 -10.00 -12.70
CA GLU A 198 -3.13 -8.79 -13.24
C GLU A 198 -1.99 -9.12 -14.22
N VAL A 199 -1.19 -10.16 -13.96
CA VAL A 199 -0.18 -10.67 -14.91
C VAL A 199 -0.83 -11.20 -16.19
N LYS A 200 -1.89 -12.01 -16.09
CA LYS A 200 -2.63 -12.48 -17.27
C LYS A 200 -3.15 -11.32 -18.11
N GLU A 201 -3.64 -10.27 -17.46
CA GLU A 201 -4.12 -9.08 -18.15
C GLU A 201 -3.02 -8.28 -18.82
N LEU A 202 -1.85 -8.14 -18.18
CA LEU A 202 -0.66 -7.55 -18.79
C LEU A 202 -0.26 -8.31 -20.05
N MET A 203 -0.22 -9.65 -19.99
CA MET A 203 0.10 -10.51 -21.13
C MET A 203 -0.90 -10.32 -22.26
N ARG A 204 -2.22 -10.39 -21.98
CA ARG A 204 -3.27 -10.13 -22.97
C ARG A 204 -3.17 -8.76 -23.61
N SER A 205 -2.82 -7.76 -22.81
CA SER A 205 -2.69 -6.38 -23.31
C SER A 205 -1.47 -6.22 -24.20
N ALA A 206 -0.39 -6.95 -23.89
CA ALA A 206 0.82 -6.95 -24.68
C ALA A 206 0.71 -7.76 -25.99
N SER A 207 -0.16 -8.78 -26.06
CA SER A 207 -0.42 -9.56 -27.29
C SER A 207 -1.71 -9.16 -28.04
N GLY A 208 -2.54 -8.31 -27.44
CA GLY A 208 -3.85 -7.93 -27.97
C GLY A 208 -3.78 -7.04 -29.22
N GLY A 209 -4.94 -6.87 -29.88
CA GLY A 209 -5.08 -5.98 -31.02
C GLY A 209 -4.74 -4.52 -30.70
N VAL A 210 -4.52 -3.70 -31.75
CA VAL A 210 -3.98 -2.32 -31.69
C VAL A 210 -4.52 -1.48 -30.52
N GLY A 211 -5.82 -1.51 -30.25
CA GLY A 211 -6.44 -0.75 -29.17
C GLY A 211 -6.03 -1.15 -27.75
N VAL A 212 -5.85 -2.45 -27.47
CA VAL A 212 -5.47 -2.95 -26.13
C VAL A 212 -3.97 -2.78 -25.90
N PHE A 213 -3.18 -2.90 -26.97
CA PHE A 213 -1.74 -2.68 -26.97
C PHE A 213 -1.36 -1.25 -26.54
N HIS A 214 -2.16 -0.25 -26.91
CA HIS A 214 -1.92 1.14 -26.50
C HIS A 214 -1.94 1.33 -24.98
N TYR A 215 -2.88 0.71 -24.26
CA TYR A 215 -2.95 0.84 -22.79
C TYR A 215 -1.72 0.24 -22.09
N TYR A 216 -1.20 -0.87 -22.63
CA TYR A 216 0.04 -1.46 -22.14
C TYR A 216 1.22 -0.49 -22.32
N TRP A 217 1.38 0.11 -23.50
CA TRP A 217 2.48 1.06 -23.73
C TRP A 217 2.34 2.36 -22.95
N ASP A 218 1.14 2.92 -22.84
CA ASP A 218 0.89 4.12 -22.03
C ASP A 218 1.28 3.86 -20.56
N MET A 219 0.94 2.69 -20.03
CA MET A 219 1.37 2.25 -18.70
C MET A 219 2.90 2.15 -18.58
N ILE A 220 3.55 1.53 -19.57
CA ILE A 220 5.02 1.37 -19.60
C ILE A 220 5.72 2.74 -19.65
N GLU A 221 5.21 3.69 -20.42
CA GLU A 221 5.75 5.05 -20.50
C GLU A 221 5.50 5.83 -19.20
N ASP A 222 4.32 5.72 -18.59
CA ASP A 222 4.05 6.33 -17.27
C ASP A 222 4.96 5.78 -16.17
N LEU A 223 5.27 4.48 -16.21
CA LEU A 223 6.27 3.85 -15.34
C LEU A 223 7.67 4.40 -15.62
N ARG A 224 8.09 4.44 -16.89
CA ARG A 224 9.40 4.94 -17.32
C ARG A 224 9.65 6.36 -16.82
N GLU A 225 8.72 7.27 -17.09
CA GLU A 225 8.81 8.66 -16.67
C GLU A 225 8.76 8.80 -15.15
N GLY A 226 7.95 7.98 -14.46
CA GLY A 226 7.78 8.05 -13.02
C GLY A 226 8.98 7.61 -12.20
N PHE A 227 9.90 6.82 -12.78
CA PHE A 227 11.08 6.27 -12.08
C PHE A 227 12.40 6.96 -12.43
N GLU A 228 12.37 8.04 -13.21
CA GLU A 228 13.58 8.78 -13.56
C GLU A 228 14.14 9.54 -12.34
N GLY A 229 15.42 9.29 -12.00
CA GLY A 229 16.12 10.02 -10.93
C GLY A 229 15.79 9.59 -9.49
N GLU A 230 15.09 8.47 -9.31
CA GLU A 230 14.68 8.00 -7.98
C GLU A 230 15.82 7.46 -7.12
N ARG A 231 15.71 7.69 -5.80
CA ARG A 231 16.76 7.35 -4.80
C ARG A 231 16.40 6.20 -3.87
N PHE A 232 15.30 5.51 -4.12
CA PHE A 232 14.84 4.39 -3.31
C PHE A 232 15.00 3.06 -4.07
N GLU A 233 15.12 1.97 -3.32
CA GLU A 233 15.13 0.61 -3.87
C GLU A 233 13.78 0.30 -4.50
N ARG A 234 13.82 -0.30 -5.70
CA ARG A 234 12.65 -0.69 -6.48
C ARG A 234 12.62 -2.21 -6.57
N VAL A 235 11.46 -2.78 -6.24
CA VAL A 235 11.22 -4.22 -6.35
C VAL A 235 9.94 -4.43 -7.14
N VAL A 236 10.03 -5.16 -8.24
CA VAL A 236 8.89 -5.63 -9.02
C VAL A 236 8.64 -7.09 -8.63
N ARG A 237 7.42 -7.42 -8.22
CA ARG A 237 6.96 -8.78 -7.99
C ARG A 237 5.92 -9.14 -9.02
N LEU A 238 6.17 -10.21 -9.76
CA LEU A 238 5.21 -10.83 -10.64
C LEU A 238 4.86 -12.21 -10.08
N ALA A 239 3.59 -12.57 -10.15
CA ALA A 239 3.18 -13.94 -9.95
C ALA A 239 3.88 -14.90 -10.94
N ALA A 240 3.83 -16.20 -10.67
CA ALA A 240 4.42 -17.19 -11.58
C ALA A 240 3.76 -17.11 -12.96
N CYS A 241 4.46 -17.57 -14.01
CA CYS A 241 3.88 -17.64 -15.34
C CYS A 241 2.56 -18.44 -15.27
N PRO A 242 1.41 -17.85 -15.63
CA PRO A 242 0.11 -18.49 -15.50
C PRO A 242 -0.10 -19.49 -16.64
N VAL A 243 0.62 -20.61 -16.62
CA VAL A 243 0.57 -21.63 -17.69
C VAL A 243 -0.75 -22.39 -17.66
N GLY A 244 -1.42 -22.48 -18.81
CA GLY A 244 -2.52 -23.45 -19.01
C GLY A 244 -3.81 -23.18 -18.23
N ILE A 245 -4.05 -21.93 -17.81
CA ILE A 245 -5.26 -21.53 -17.07
C ILE A 245 -6.35 -20.98 -18.03
N ARG A 246 -6.15 -21.02 -19.36
CA ARG A 246 -7.07 -20.42 -20.35
C ARG A 246 -7.48 -21.39 -21.45
N ASP A 247 -8.68 -21.15 -21.97
CA ASP A 247 -9.28 -21.77 -23.16
C ASP A 247 -8.82 -21.10 -24.48
N ASP A 248 -7.73 -20.30 -24.48
CA ASP A 248 -7.25 -19.50 -25.63
C ASP A 248 -6.19 -20.27 -26.48
N ASP A 249 -6.15 -19.99 -27.79
CA ASP A 249 -5.34 -20.60 -28.86
C ASP A 249 -3.80 -20.57 -28.70
N PHE A 250 -3.24 -20.06 -27.59
CA PHE A 250 -1.80 -19.95 -27.42
C PHE A 250 -1.17 -21.28 -26.99
N SER A 251 -0.07 -21.63 -27.64
CA SER A 251 0.79 -22.71 -27.15
C SER A 251 1.43 -22.31 -25.81
N VAL A 252 1.78 -23.30 -24.99
CA VAL A 252 2.53 -23.07 -23.74
C VAL A 252 3.82 -22.29 -24.01
N GLU A 253 4.49 -22.54 -25.14
CA GLU A 253 5.71 -21.83 -25.53
C GLU A 253 5.46 -20.33 -25.74
N GLU A 254 4.37 -19.97 -26.44
CA GLU A 254 3.99 -18.56 -26.66
C GLU A 254 3.62 -17.85 -25.36
N GLU A 255 2.92 -18.51 -24.43
CA GLU A 255 2.62 -17.91 -23.11
C GLU A 255 3.90 -17.59 -22.33
N VAL A 256 4.89 -18.48 -22.41
CA VAL A 256 6.18 -18.33 -21.73
C VAL A 256 7.01 -17.20 -22.36
N GLU A 257 7.05 -17.14 -23.69
CA GLU A 257 7.73 -16.05 -24.41
C GLU A 257 7.09 -14.69 -24.10
N LEU A 258 5.75 -14.63 -24.10
CA LEU A 258 5.00 -13.41 -23.80
C LEU A 258 5.22 -12.96 -22.35
N TYR A 259 5.20 -13.90 -21.40
CA TYR A 259 5.54 -13.62 -19.99
C TYR A 259 6.97 -13.10 -19.85
N GLY A 260 7.93 -13.70 -20.58
CA GLY A 260 9.31 -13.24 -20.64
C GLY A 260 9.44 -11.81 -21.16
N MET A 261 8.74 -11.50 -22.25
CA MET A 261 8.70 -10.16 -22.84
C MET A 261 8.11 -9.12 -21.89
N VAL A 262 6.95 -9.39 -21.28
CA VAL A 262 6.30 -8.48 -20.31
C VAL A 262 7.20 -8.23 -19.12
N SER A 263 7.79 -9.30 -18.57
CA SER A 263 8.69 -9.22 -17.43
C SER A 263 9.93 -8.37 -17.77
N ALA A 264 10.58 -8.64 -18.90
CA ALA A 264 11.74 -7.87 -19.35
C ALA A 264 11.39 -6.39 -19.58
N CYS A 265 10.24 -6.12 -20.18
CA CYS A 265 9.75 -4.76 -20.43
C CYS A 265 9.53 -4.00 -19.10
N LEU A 266 8.81 -4.59 -18.15
CA LEU A 266 8.59 -4.00 -16.82
C LEU A 266 9.91 -3.74 -16.08
N HIS A 267 10.83 -4.71 -16.10
CA HIS A 267 12.15 -4.51 -15.49
C HIS A 267 12.96 -3.41 -16.16
N SER A 268 12.87 -3.29 -17.49
CA SER A 268 13.61 -2.25 -18.23
C SER A 268 13.19 -0.83 -17.83
N VAL A 269 11.91 -0.62 -17.52
CA VAL A 269 11.36 0.70 -17.15
C VAL A 269 11.43 0.97 -15.65
N VAL A 270 11.14 -0.02 -14.81
CA VAL A 270 11.19 0.15 -13.36
C VAL A 270 12.62 0.07 -12.84
N GLY A 271 13.42 -0.87 -13.34
CA GLY A 271 14.74 -1.21 -12.83
C GLY A 271 14.71 -1.90 -11.47
N GLY A 272 15.85 -1.89 -10.77
CA GLY A 272 15.99 -2.52 -9.46
C GLY A 272 15.94 -4.06 -9.53
N LYS A 273 15.20 -4.68 -8.61
CA LYS A 273 15.03 -6.14 -8.52
C LYS A 273 13.70 -6.56 -9.12
N MET A 274 13.69 -7.65 -9.87
CA MET A 274 12.47 -8.32 -10.30
C MET A 274 12.42 -9.74 -9.79
N ILE A 275 11.31 -10.07 -9.12
CA ILE A 275 11.03 -11.36 -8.53
C ILE A 275 9.79 -11.93 -9.21
N CYS A 276 9.93 -13.07 -9.88
CA CYS A 276 8.87 -13.72 -10.63
C CYS A 276 8.60 -15.08 -10.00
N GLY A 277 7.35 -15.37 -9.60
CA GLY A 277 7.00 -16.61 -8.92
C GLY A 277 7.81 -16.86 -7.64
N GLY A 278 8.19 -15.78 -6.94
CA GLY A 278 9.03 -15.85 -5.73
C GLY A 278 10.53 -16.02 -5.99
N VAL A 279 10.99 -16.07 -7.25
CA VAL A 279 12.40 -16.22 -7.61
C VAL A 279 12.96 -14.91 -8.16
N LEU A 280 14.09 -14.44 -7.62
CA LEU A 280 14.83 -13.31 -8.18
C LEU A 280 15.33 -13.68 -9.58
N GLN A 281 14.83 -12.97 -10.59
CA GLN A 281 15.21 -13.20 -11.99
C GLN A 281 16.09 -12.09 -12.53
N TRP A 282 15.87 -10.85 -12.08
CA TRP A 282 16.63 -9.69 -12.57
C TRP A 282 17.08 -8.80 -11.42
N GLU A 283 18.28 -8.25 -11.54
CA GLU A 283 18.83 -7.28 -10.62
C GLU A 283 19.68 -6.27 -11.39
N ASN A 284 19.38 -4.98 -11.21
CA ASN A 284 20.15 -3.86 -11.81
C ASN A 284 20.37 -4.00 -13.33
N LYS A 285 19.30 -4.35 -14.06
CA LYS A 285 19.29 -4.61 -15.52
C LYS A 285 20.07 -5.85 -15.98
N VAL A 286 20.51 -6.70 -15.05
CA VAL A 286 21.17 -7.98 -15.35
C VAL A 286 20.22 -9.12 -15.01
N MET A 287 20.05 -10.05 -15.95
CA MET A 287 19.33 -11.30 -15.68
C MET A 287 20.23 -12.20 -14.82
N VAL A 288 19.77 -12.50 -13.60
CA VAL A 288 20.50 -13.31 -12.62
C VAL A 288 20.22 -14.80 -12.81
N ARG A 289 19.04 -15.12 -13.36
CA ARG A 289 18.62 -16.49 -13.60
C ARG A 289 17.76 -16.56 -14.86
N ASP A 290 18.12 -17.45 -15.77
CA ASP A 290 17.27 -17.78 -16.92
C ASP A 290 15.88 -18.21 -16.45
N MET A 291 14.86 -17.79 -17.19
CA MET A 291 13.49 -18.30 -17.07
C MET A 291 13.42 -19.76 -17.53
N LYS A 292 14.07 -20.67 -16.82
CA LYS A 292 13.79 -22.11 -16.94
C LYS A 292 12.62 -22.42 -16.02
N ILE A 293 11.43 -22.47 -16.60
CA ILE A 293 10.23 -22.91 -15.87
C ILE A 293 10.49 -24.34 -15.40
N ARG A 294 10.37 -24.56 -14.09
CA ARG A 294 10.20 -25.91 -13.57
C ARG A 294 8.78 -26.32 -13.94
N MET A 295 8.67 -27.12 -15.01
CA MET A 295 7.48 -27.94 -15.26
C MET A 295 7.24 -28.87 -14.07
#